data_AF-A0A1E1WXZ7-F1
#
_entry.id   AF-A0A1E1WXZ7-F1
#
_cell.length_a   1.000
_cell.length_b   1.000
_cell.length_c   1.000
_cell.angle_alpha   90.00
_cell.angle_beta   90.00
_cell.angle_gamma   90.00
#
_symmetry.space_group_name_H-M   'P 1'
#
loop_
_entity.id
_entity.type
_entity.pdbx_description
1 polymer ?
#
loop_
_entity_poly.entity_id
_entity_poly.type
_entity_poly.pdbx_seq_one_letter_code
_entity_poly.pdbx_strand_id
1 'polypeptide(L)'
;MKALIVFIHAAIVSAWSASASIVYTVQNVTRSPYRNVTKGYVVSPEFGNGTSYPEGFYGSVTLIAWPPNKYIKLYFEEVDLDVNNYCGGDSLEIWEGRYVANKLAFFVCGWYRPRPWISVDNAVKIVFRSDFMLAGRGFRIRYEATPVSGLCNSKSEYQCMNRQCISISKKCDGVMDCTDASDEAHCPSGAVRAHASNANMVPCGTPVHRPVTEPEDRLVGGQEAVPHSWPWQVS
;
A
#
# COMPACT_ATOMS: atom_id res chain seq x y z
N MET A 1 -5.61 36.19 -56.45
CA MET A 1 -6.21 34.94 -55.92
C MET A 1 -5.95 34.95 -54.42
N LYS A 2 -6.98 35.23 -53.61
CA LYS A 2 -6.86 35.43 -52.16
C LYS A 2 -6.83 34.07 -51.46
N ALA A 3 -5.82 33.85 -50.63
CA ALA A 3 -5.72 32.68 -49.76
C ALA A 3 -6.81 32.75 -48.67
N LEU A 4 -7.66 31.73 -48.61
CA LEU A 4 -8.64 31.57 -47.54
C LEU A 4 -7.95 30.83 -46.39
N ILE A 5 -7.55 31.57 -45.35
CA ILE A 5 -7.14 30.99 -44.08
C ILE A 5 -8.42 30.68 -43.31
N VAL A 6 -8.78 29.41 -43.19
CA VAL A 6 -9.88 28.97 -42.34
C VAL A 6 -9.34 28.75 -40.94
N PHE A 7 -9.55 29.72 -40.06
CA PHE A 7 -9.45 29.53 -38.61
C PHE A 7 -10.69 28.79 -38.12
N ILE A 8 -10.62 27.47 -37.96
CA ILE A 8 -11.65 26.76 -37.19
C ILE A 8 -11.28 26.91 -35.72
N HIS A 9 -12.20 27.54 -35.00
CA HIS A 9 -12.12 27.85 -33.58
C HIS A 9 -11.80 26.61 -32.74
N ALA A 10 -10.90 26.82 -31.78
CA ALA A 10 -10.65 25.94 -30.66
C ALA A 10 -11.96 25.65 -29.92
N ALA A 11 -12.48 24.43 -30.07
CA ALA A 11 -13.42 23.88 -29.12
C ALA A 11 -12.61 23.44 -27.89
N ILE A 12 -12.61 24.29 -26.87
CA ILE A 12 -12.28 23.92 -25.49
C ILE A 12 -13.28 22.81 -25.12
N VAL A 13 -12.86 21.55 -25.22
CA VAL A 13 -13.65 20.45 -24.67
C VAL A 13 -13.46 20.55 -23.16
N SER A 14 -14.51 21.07 -22.53
CA SER A 14 -14.68 21.15 -21.09
C SER A 14 -14.38 19.82 -20.43
N ALA A 15 -13.77 19.92 -19.26
CA ALA A 15 -13.45 18.82 -18.37
C ALA A 15 -14.70 18.00 -18.05
N TRP A 16 -14.75 16.77 -18.57
CA TRP A 16 -15.54 15.71 -17.96
C TRP A 16 -14.57 14.95 -17.06
N SER A 17 -14.59 15.24 -15.76
CA SER A 17 -14.00 14.35 -14.77
C SER A 17 -14.88 13.11 -14.63
N ALA A 18 -14.91 12.27 -15.67
CA ALA A 18 -15.38 10.91 -15.55
C ALA A 18 -14.28 10.14 -14.83
N SER A 19 -14.60 9.49 -13.71
CA SER A 19 -13.72 8.51 -13.08
C SER A 19 -13.43 7.42 -14.12
N ALA A 20 -12.27 7.47 -14.75
CA ALA A 20 -11.86 6.48 -15.73
C ALA A 20 -11.28 5.28 -15.00
N SER A 21 -11.84 4.10 -15.23
CA SER A 21 -11.20 2.84 -14.87
C SER A 21 -10.19 2.49 -15.96
N ILE A 22 -8.93 2.35 -15.58
CA ILE A 22 -7.86 1.88 -16.44
C ILE A 22 -7.74 0.37 -16.23
N VAL A 23 -8.13 -0.38 -17.26
CA VAL A 23 -7.73 -1.79 -17.40
C VAL A 23 -6.31 -1.80 -17.94
N TYR A 24 -5.44 -2.63 -17.38
CA TYR A 24 -4.06 -2.79 -17.85
C TYR A 24 -4.01 -3.00 -19.38
N THR A 25 -3.05 -2.38 -20.05
CA THR A 25 -2.81 -2.64 -21.48
C THR A 25 -1.91 -3.88 -21.63
N VAL A 26 -2.39 -4.90 -22.34
CA VAL A 26 -1.60 -6.06 -22.78
C VAL A 26 -0.42 -5.57 -23.62
N GLN A 27 0.79 -6.12 -23.42
CA GLN A 27 2.05 -5.71 -24.05
C GLN A 27 2.15 -5.94 -25.58
N ASN A 28 1.07 -5.81 -26.35
CA ASN A 28 1.09 -5.84 -27.81
C ASN A 28 0.79 -4.47 -28.46
N VAL A 29 0.79 -3.38 -27.69
CA VAL A 29 0.59 -2.01 -28.21
C VAL A 29 1.82 -1.14 -27.91
N THR A 30 2.49 -0.69 -28.96
CA THR A 30 3.73 0.12 -28.97
C THR A 30 3.57 1.57 -28.49
N ARG A 31 2.51 1.91 -27.74
CA ARG A 31 2.37 3.23 -27.09
C ARG A 31 2.65 3.11 -25.60
N SER A 32 3.71 3.78 -25.14
CA SER A 32 4.03 3.92 -23.72
C SER A 32 2.83 4.50 -22.94
N PRO A 33 2.33 3.86 -21.86
CA PRO A 33 1.05 4.18 -21.25
C PRO A 33 1.19 5.28 -20.19
N TYR A 34 1.99 6.31 -20.46
CA TYR A 34 2.04 7.48 -19.60
C TYR A 34 0.70 8.20 -19.68
N ARG A 35 -0.06 8.25 -18.58
CA ARG A 35 -1.29 9.03 -18.51
C ARG A 35 -1.18 10.11 -17.45
N ASN A 36 -1.42 11.34 -17.87
CA ASN A 36 -1.68 12.45 -16.98
C ASN A 36 -3.05 12.22 -16.34
N VAL A 37 -3.09 12.03 -15.03
CA VAL A 37 -4.31 11.64 -14.32
C VAL A 37 -4.59 12.56 -13.13
N THR A 38 -5.88 12.76 -12.85
CA THR A 38 -6.36 13.52 -11.69
C THR A 38 -7.02 12.61 -10.65
N LYS A 39 -7.82 11.63 -11.08
CA LYS A 39 -8.45 10.60 -10.25
C LYS A 39 -8.98 9.46 -11.13
N GLY A 40 -9.21 8.29 -10.55
CA GLY A 40 -9.77 7.14 -11.27
C GLY A 40 -9.50 5.82 -10.56
N TYR A 41 -9.59 4.72 -11.31
CA TYR A 41 -9.35 3.38 -10.79
C TYR A 41 -8.38 2.62 -11.70
N VAL A 42 -7.55 1.75 -11.11
CA VAL A 42 -6.81 0.71 -11.81
C VAL A 42 -7.39 -0.63 -11.35
N VAL A 43 -7.83 -1.43 -12.31
CA VAL A 43 -8.47 -2.72 -12.03
C VAL A 43 -7.75 -3.84 -12.77
N SER A 44 -7.74 -5.04 -12.19
CA SER A 44 -7.29 -6.24 -12.90
C SER A 44 -8.19 -6.51 -14.12
N PRO A 45 -7.71 -7.27 -15.12
CA PRO A 45 -8.58 -7.73 -16.19
C PRO A 45 -9.78 -8.53 -15.63
N GLU A 46 -10.92 -8.43 -16.30
CA GLU A 46 -12.18 -9.08 -15.90
C GLU A 46 -12.74 -8.73 -14.50
N PHE A 47 -12.17 -7.72 -13.83
CA PHE A 47 -12.62 -7.30 -12.51
C PHE A 47 -14.10 -6.85 -12.53
N GLY A 48 -14.92 -7.48 -11.68
CA GLY A 48 -16.35 -7.17 -11.56
C GLY A 48 -17.25 -7.92 -12.55
N ASN A 49 -16.70 -8.72 -13.47
CA ASN A 49 -17.48 -9.54 -14.41
C ASN A 49 -17.90 -10.90 -13.82
N GLY A 50 -17.56 -11.16 -12.54
CA GLY A 50 -17.85 -12.44 -11.87
C GLY A 50 -16.87 -13.57 -12.21
N THR A 51 -15.81 -13.27 -12.96
CA THR A 51 -14.73 -14.18 -13.32
C THR A 51 -13.42 -13.78 -12.63
N SER A 52 -12.48 -14.71 -12.52
CA SER A 52 -11.12 -14.46 -12.05
C SER A 52 -10.29 -13.71 -13.10
N TYR A 53 -9.19 -13.07 -12.68
CA TYR A 53 -8.22 -12.53 -13.65
C TYR A 53 -7.58 -13.66 -14.47
N PRO A 54 -7.11 -13.38 -15.70
CA PRO A 54 -6.48 -14.38 -16.55
C PRO A 54 -5.15 -14.86 -15.97
N GLU A 55 -4.89 -16.15 -16.09
CA GLU A 55 -3.60 -16.78 -15.81
C GLU A 55 -2.54 -16.34 -16.85
N GLY A 56 -1.27 -16.35 -16.46
CA GLY A 56 -0.12 -15.93 -17.28
C GLY A 56 -0.12 -14.46 -17.68
N PHE A 57 -0.90 -13.61 -16.99
CA PHE A 57 -1.07 -12.23 -17.34
C PHE A 57 0.14 -11.38 -16.90
N TYR A 58 0.56 -10.50 -17.80
CA TYR A 58 1.53 -9.46 -17.49
C TYR A 58 1.05 -8.11 -18.01
N GLY A 59 0.89 -7.16 -17.10
CA GLY A 59 0.46 -5.81 -17.42
C GLY A 59 1.17 -4.77 -16.58
N SER A 60 1.41 -3.59 -17.15
CA SER A 60 1.85 -2.44 -16.37
C SER A 60 1.17 -1.16 -16.82
N VAL A 61 0.92 -0.27 -15.87
CA VAL A 61 0.41 1.08 -16.12
C VAL A 61 1.27 2.10 -15.37
N THR A 62 1.54 3.23 -16.00
CA THR A 62 2.25 4.35 -15.37
C THR A 62 1.32 5.55 -15.26
N LEU A 63 1.04 5.96 -14.02
CA LEU A 63 0.24 7.13 -13.71
C LEU A 63 1.16 8.31 -13.46
N ILE A 64 0.88 9.45 -14.11
CA ILE A 64 1.56 10.72 -13.87
C ILE A 64 0.52 11.71 -13.31
N ALA A 65 0.80 12.28 -12.14
CA ALA A 65 -0.09 13.22 -11.48
C ALA A 65 -0.25 14.50 -12.31
N TRP A 66 -1.51 14.93 -12.46
CA TRP A 66 -1.88 16.20 -13.08
C TRP A 66 -2.83 17.01 -12.19
N PRO A 67 -2.70 18.35 -12.10
CA PRO A 67 -1.60 19.19 -12.61
C PRO A 67 -0.21 18.78 -12.08
N PRO A 68 0.90 19.24 -12.68
CA PRO A 68 2.25 18.91 -12.22
C PRO A 68 2.47 19.35 -10.76
N ASN A 69 3.52 18.81 -10.12
CA ASN A 69 3.85 19.02 -8.69
C ASN A 69 2.81 18.43 -7.71
N LYS A 70 2.06 17.43 -8.14
CA LYS A 70 1.21 16.60 -7.29
C LYS A 70 1.78 15.21 -7.13
N TYR A 71 1.33 14.52 -6.11
CA TYR A 71 1.63 13.13 -5.82
C TYR A 71 0.45 12.25 -6.21
N ILE A 72 0.68 10.96 -6.43
CA ILE A 72 -0.37 9.97 -6.62
C ILE A 72 -0.61 9.26 -5.30
N LYS A 73 -1.85 9.35 -4.82
CA LYS A 73 -2.32 8.57 -3.67
C LYS A 73 -3.13 7.38 -4.16
N LEU A 74 -2.79 6.19 -3.67
CA LEU A 74 -3.43 4.92 -3.98
C LEU A 74 -4.23 4.41 -2.78
N TYR A 75 -5.45 3.97 -3.05
CA TYR A 75 -6.35 3.32 -2.11
C TYR A 75 -6.64 1.91 -2.62
N PHE A 76 -6.26 0.89 -1.86
CA PHE A 76 -6.49 -0.51 -2.19
C PHE A 76 -7.88 -0.91 -1.67
N GLU A 77 -8.90 -0.79 -2.52
CA GLU A 77 -10.29 -1.07 -2.14
C GLU A 77 -10.51 -2.59 -2.07
N GLU A 78 -10.03 -3.31 -3.07
CA GLU A 78 -10.13 -4.77 -3.16
C GLU A 78 -8.81 -5.35 -3.65
N VAL A 79 -8.39 -6.46 -3.02
CA VAL A 79 -7.24 -7.27 -3.42
C VAL A 79 -7.59 -8.72 -3.08
N ASP A 80 -7.56 -9.57 -4.09
CA ASP A 80 -7.79 -11.01 -4.02
C ASP A 80 -6.94 -11.69 -5.10
N LEU A 81 -5.68 -11.87 -4.78
CA LEU A 81 -4.69 -12.57 -5.61
C LEU A 81 -4.41 -13.95 -5.02
N ASP A 82 -3.85 -14.85 -5.82
CA ASP A 82 -3.35 -16.11 -5.28
C ASP A 82 -2.18 -15.87 -4.30
N VAL A 83 -2.10 -16.68 -3.24
CA VAL A 83 -1.07 -16.60 -2.17
C VAL A 83 0.07 -17.58 -2.43
N ASN A 84 0.03 -18.33 -3.53
CA ASN A 84 0.98 -19.41 -3.77
C ASN A 84 2.46 -18.95 -3.69
N ASN A 85 3.33 -19.89 -3.30
CA ASN A 85 4.79 -19.74 -3.38
C ASN A 85 5.37 -18.48 -2.69
N TYR A 86 4.90 -18.12 -1.49
CA TYR A 86 5.38 -16.93 -0.75
C TYR A 86 5.29 -15.62 -1.57
N CYS A 87 4.18 -15.42 -2.30
CA CYS A 87 4.01 -14.32 -3.26
C CYS A 87 4.97 -14.36 -4.47
N GLY A 88 5.48 -15.55 -4.82
CA GLY A 88 6.35 -15.77 -5.98
C GLY A 88 5.59 -16.00 -7.29
N GLY A 89 4.30 -16.36 -7.22
CA GLY A 89 3.42 -16.49 -8.38
C GLY A 89 2.74 -15.17 -8.70
N ASP A 90 1.52 -14.99 -8.20
CA ASP A 90 0.71 -13.80 -8.45
C ASP A 90 1.15 -12.61 -7.59
N SER A 91 1.46 -11.49 -8.24
CA SER A 91 1.97 -10.31 -7.56
C SER A 91 1.46 -9.00 -8.15
N LEU A 92 1.10 -8.10 -7.26
CA LEU A 92 0.81 -6.70 -7.55
C LEU A 92 1.94 -5.84 -6.97
N GLU A 93 2.73 -5.25 -7.87
CA GLU A 93 3.94 -4.51 -7.53
C GLU A 93 3.71 -3.00 -7.73
N ILE A 94 4.11 -2.21 -6.73
CA ILE A 94 4.07 -0.75 -6.77
C ILE A 94 5.50 -0.22 -6.89
N TRP A 95 5.77 0.51 -7.96
CA TRP A 95 7.08 1.06 -8.28
C TRP A 95 7.04 2.59 -8.27
N GLU A 96 8.03 3.20 -7.61
CA GLU A 96 8.26 4.64 -7.65
C GLU A 96 9.08 5.03 -8.89
N GLY A 97 8.71 6.14 -9.55
CA GLY A 97 9.59 6.84 -10.49
C GLY A 97 8.92 7.35 -11.77
N ARG A 98 9.53 8.41 -12.33
CA ARG A 98 9.13 9.04 -13.60
C ARG A 98 9.99 8.61 -14.81
N TYR A 99 11.25 8.19 -14.62
CA TYR A 99 12.18 8.02 -15.75
C TYR A 99 13.17 6.83 -15.72
N VAL A 100 14.02 6.58 -14.68
CA VAL A 100 15.12 5.57 -14.85
C VAL A 100 15.54 4.76 -13.61
N ALA A 101 15.28 5.20 -12.38
CA ALA A 101 15.49 4.37 -11.18
C ALA A 101 14.12 3.94 -10.65
N ASN A 102 13.51 2.95 -11.30
CA ASN A 102 12.28 2.35 -10.78
C ASN A 102 12.63 1.64 -9.47
N LYS A 103 12.25 2.23 -8.33
CA LYS A 103 12.42 1.61 -7.01
C LYS A 103 11.13 0.87 -6.66
N LEU A 104 11.22 -0.43 -6.40
CA LEU A 104 10.09 -1.18 -5.88
C LEU A 104 9.75 -0.62 -4.50
N ALA A 105 8.55 -0.04 -4.36
CA ALA A 105 8.07 0.47 -3.09
C ALA A 105 7.65 -0.71 -2.20
N PHE A 106 6.79 -1.57 -2.75
CA PHE A 106 6.33 -2.81 -2.12
C PHE A 106 5.57 -3.65 -3.16
N PHE A 107 5.38 -4.93 -2.85
CA PHE A 107 4.51 -5.82 -3.59
C PHE A 107 3.51 -6.47 -2.64
N VAL A 108 2.39 -6.94 -3.18
CA VAL A 108 1.40 -7.71 -2.44
C VAL A 108 0.92 -8.91 -3.25
N CYS A 109 0.59 -9.98 -2.54
CA CYS A 109 -0.19 -11.10 -3.02
C CYS A 109 -1.30 -11.42 -2.00
N GLY A 110 -2.18 -12.37 -2.31
CA GLY A 110 -3.25 -12.75 -1.42
C GLY A 110 -4.40 -11.77 -1.29
N TRP A 111 -5.03 -11.80 -0.12
CA TRP A 111 -6.20 -10.98 0.23
C TRP A 111 -5.87 -9.78 1.13
N TYR A 112 -4.60 -9.60 1.50
CA TYR A 112 -4.20 -8.49 2.36
C TYR A 112 -4.28 -7.17 1.60
N ARG A 113 -5.10 -6.24 2.11
CA ARG A 113 -5.25 -4.89 1.56
C ARG A 113 -4.25 -3.95 2.21
N PRO A 114 -3.28 -3.38 1.46
CA PRO A 114 -2.38 -2.38 2.00
C PRO A 114 -3.12 -1.15 2.52
N ARG A 115 -2.54 -0.52 3.54
CA ARG A 115 -2.91 0.84 3.90
C ARG A 115 -2.73 1.77 2.69
N PRO A 116 -3.50 2.87 2.60
CA PRO A 116 -3.32 3.84 1.53
C PRO A 116 -1.85 4.24 1.41
N TRP A 117 -1.38 4.40 0.17
CA TRP A 117 0.02 4.73 -0.10
C TRP A 117 0.09 6.00 -0.93
N ILE A 118 1.14 6.79 -0.74
CA ILE A 118 1.38 8.01 -1.49
C ILE A 118 2.75 7.96 -2.12
N SER A 119 2.83 8.36 -3.39
CA SER A 119 4.09 8.38 -4.12
C SER A 119 5.02 9.47 -3.60
N VAL A 120 6.33 9.21 -3.69
CA VAL A 120 7.38 10.19 -3.36
C VAL A 120 7.53 11.25 -4.44
N ASP A 121 7.24 10.91 -5.69
CA ASP A 121 7.31 11.80 -6.85
C ASP A 121 5.93 11.92 -7.52
N ASN A 122 5.86 12.62 -8.65
CA ASN A 122 4.64 12.81 -9.42
C ASN A 122 4.23 11.62 -10.31
N ALA A 123 4.91 10.47 -10.20
CA ALA A 123 4.63 9.30 -11.01
C ALA A 123 4.73 8.00 -10.20
N VAL A 124 3.84 7.06 -10.52
CA VAL A 124 3.85 5.68 -10.00
C VAL A 124 3.65 4.71 -11.16
N LYS A 125 4.38 3.60 -11.14
CA LYS A 125 4.15 2.47 -12.03
C LYS A 125 3.56 1.31 -11.23
N ILE A 126 2.45 0.78 -11.71
CA ILE A 126 1.75 -0.37 -11.12
C ILE A 126 1.94 -1.52 -12.09
N VAL A 127 2.44 -2.65 -11.59
CA VAL A 127 2.67 -3.87 -12.37
C VAL A 127 1.85 -4.99 -11.76
N PHE A 128 1.15 -5.73 -12.60
CA PHE A 128 0.47 -6.95 -12.20
C PHE A 128 1.04 -8.12 -13.00
N ARG A 129 1.42 -9.16 -12.26
CA ARG A 129 1.90 -10.43 -12.79
C ARG A 129 1.02 -11.53 -12.23
N SER A 130 0.55 -12.42 -13.08
CA SER A 130 0.02 -13.70 -12.64
C SER A 130 0.85 -14.84 -13.23
N ASP A 131 0.91 -15.95 -12.50
CA ASP A 131 1.47 -17.20 -12.99
C ASP A 131 0.40 -18.00 -13.75
N PHE A 132 0.75 -19.24 -14.13
CA PHE A 132 -0.13 -20.14 -14.89
C PHE A 132 -0.95 -21.09 -13.99
N MET A 133 -1.11 -20.77 -12.70
CA MET A 133 -1.71 -21.67 -11.72
C MET A 133 -2.61 -20.92 -10.73
N LEU A 134 -3.92 -21.17 -10.81
CA LEU A 134 -4.96 -20.56 -9.97
C LEU A 134 -5.08 -19.04 -10.17
N ALA A 135 -6.26 -18.51 -9.89
CA ALA A 135 -6.53 -17.08 -10.00
C ALA A 135 -7.63 -16.65 -9.03
N GLY A 136 -7.42 -15.52 -8.35
CA GLY A 136 -8.42 -14.87 -7.51
C GLY A 136 -9.33 -13.91 -8.29
N ARG A 137 -10.19 -13.19 -7.56
CA ARG A 137 -11.09 -12.17 -8.16
C ARG A 137 -10.34 -10.95 -8.70
N GLY A 138 -9.10 -10.76 -8.28
CA GLY A 138 -8.24 -9.66 -8.72
C GLY A 138 -8.28 -8.48 -7.78
N PHE A 139 -8.14 -7.26 -8.32
CA PHE A 139 -7.99 -6.08 -7.48
C PHE A 139 -8.58 -4.83 -8.12
N ARG A 140 -8.88 -3.87 -7.23
CA ARG A 140 -9.31 -2.53 -7.58
C ARG A 140 -8.60 -1.51 -6.70
N ILE A 141 -7.84 -0.66 -7.36
CA ILE A 141 -7.06 0.42 -6.74
C ILE A 141 -7.67 1.74 -7.18
N ARG A 142 -8.21 2.52 -6.26
CA ARG A 142 -8.59 3.90 -6.55
C ARG A 142 -7.36 4.79 -6.43
N TYR A 143 -7.16 5.70 -7.37
CA TYR A 143 -6.07 6.66 -7.34
C TYR A 143 -6.58 8.11 -7.43
N GLU A 144 -5.81 9.03 -6.86
CA GLU A 144 -6.02 10.47 -7.03
C GLU A 144 -4.71 11.26 -7.00
N ALA A 145 -4.69 12.38 -7.73
CA ALA A 145 -3.60 13.34 -7.73
C ALA A 145 -3.82 14.36 -6.60
N THR A 146 -2.94 14.33 -5.62
CA THR A 146 -3.04 15.13 -4.39
C THR A 146 -1.85 16.07 -4.24
N PRO A 147 -2.04 17.29 -3.70
CA PRO A 147 -0.92 18.17 -3.34
C PRO A 147 -0.23 17.73 -2.03
N VAL A 148 -0.81 16.81 -1.28
CA VAL A 148 -0.26 16.32 -0.02
C VAL A 148 0.82 15.28 -0.34
N SER A 149 1.98 15.34 0.31
CA SER A 149 3.12 14.43 0.10
C SER A 149 3.23 13.29 1.13
N GLY A 150 2.38 13.30 2.16
CA GLY A 150 2.40 12.33 3.25
C GLY A 150 1.01 11.77 3.55
N LEU A 151 0.96 10.58 4.16
CA LEU A 151 -0.31 9.96 4.59
C LEU A 151 -0.77 10.49 5.94
N CYS A 152 0.19 10.76 6.82
CA CYS A 152 -0.02 11.26 8.16
C CYS A 152 0.12 12.79 8.19
N ASN A 153 -0.52 13.43 9.17
CA ASN A 153 -0.35 14.86 9.39
C ASN A 153 1.03 15.12 10.01
N SER A 154 1.96 15.63 9.20
CA SER A 154 3.35 15.88 9.63
C SER A 154 3.50 16.86 10.81
N LYS A 155 2.45 17.60 11.18
CA LYS A 155 2.45 18.49 12.35
C LYS A 155 2.14 17.78 13.67
N SER A 156 1.39 16.67 13.64
CA SER A 156 0.86 16.01 14.83
C SER A 156 1.12 14.51 14.88
N GLU A 157 1.54 13.91 13.76
CA GLU A 157 1.65 12.47 13.59
C GLU A 157 3.01 12.09 12.97
N TYR A 158 3.50 10.93 13.38
CA TYR A 158 4.64 10.25 12.81
C TYR A 158 4.16 9.09 11.94
N GLN A 159 4.80 8.92 10.78
CA GLN A 159 4.52 7.81 9.86
C GLN A 159 5.53 6.68 10.08
N CYS A 160 5.04 5.56 10.60
CA CYS A 160 5.77 4.30 10.74
C CYS A 160 6.23 3.75 9.37
N MET A 161 7.19 2.82 9.34
CA MET A 161 7.66 2.17 8.11
C MET A 161 6.55 1.36 7.42
N ASN A 162 5.67 0.72 8.20
CA ASN A 162 4.44 0.07 7.72
C ASN A 162 3.34 1.05 7.26
N ARG A 163 3.59 2.36 7.33
CA ARG A 163 2.70 3.48 6.97
C ARG A 163 1.52 3.68 7.92
N GLN A 164 1.60 3.18 9.15
CA GLN A 164 0.70 3.57 10.23
C GLN A 164 1.03 4.99 10.71
N CYS A 165 -0.01 5.75 11.04
CA CYS A 165 0.12 7.05 11.68
C CYS A 165 -0.04 6.85 13.19
N ILE A 166 0.94 7.31 13.95
CA ILE A 166 0.89 7.43 15.41
C ILE A 166 1.11 8.89 15.78
N SER A 167 0.78 9.29 17.01
CA SER A 167 1.08 10.67 17.43
C SER A 167 2.59 10.92 17.43
N ILE A 168 3.00 12.14 17.10
CA ILE A 168 4.41 12.53 17.11
C ILE A 168 5.07 12.31 18.48
N SER A 169 4.27 12.37 19.57
CA SER A 169 4.73 12.11 20.94
C SER A 169 5.03 10.65 21.24
N LYS A 170 4.53 9.72 20.41
CA LYS A 170 4.77 8.28 20.52
C LYS A 170 6.03 7.83 19.78
N LYS A 171 6.64 8.71 18.99
CA LYS A 171 7.92 8.40 18.34
C LYS A 171 9.03 8.50 19.38
N CYS A 172 9.79 7.42 19.57
CA CYS A 172 10.88 7.36 20.53
C CYS A 172 10.44 7.53 21.98
N ASP A 173 9.25 7.03 22.33
CA ASP A 173 8.71 7.07 23.70
C ASP A 173 9.05 5.81 24.52
N GLY A 174 9.73 4.85 23.90
CA GLY A 174 10.12 3.57 24.50
C GLY A 174 9.01 2.50 24.47
N VAL A 175 7.87 2.79 23.85
CA VAL A 175 6.76 1.86 23.62
C VAL A 175 6.67 1.56 22.13
N MET A 176 6.44 0.30 21.77
CA MET A 176 6.17 -0.06 20.38
C MET A 176 4.72 0.28 20.04
N ASP A 177 4.46 1.49 19.54
CA ASP A 177 3.15 1.93 19.08
C ASP A 177 2.92 1.61 17.59
N CYS A 178 3.98 1.60 16.79
CA CYS A 178 3.93 1.04 15.44
C CYS A 178 3.86 -0.50 15.51
N THR A 179 3.02 -1.15 14.68
CA THR A 179 3.00 -2.63 14.65
C THR A 179 4.31 -3.26 14.14
N ASP A 180 5.17 -2.46 13.50
CA ASP A 180 6.50 -2.86 13.05
C ASP A 180 7.64 -2.29 13.91
N ALA A 181 7.30 -1.68 15.06
CA ALA A 181 8.24 -1.08 16.01
C ALA A 181 9.17 0.00 15.41
N SER A 182 8.81 0.55 14.24
CA SER A 182 9.67 1.49 13.51
C SER A 182 9.79 2.86 14.18
N ASP A 183 8.87 3.19 15.07
CA ASP A 183 8.90 4.36 15.96
C ASP A 183 10.09 4.37 16.92
N GLU A 184 10.62 3.20 17.27
CA GLU A 184 11.71 3.05 18.25
C GLU A 184 13.07 2.68 17.60
N ALA A 185 13.09 2.40 16.29
CA ALA A 185 14.26 1.82 15.62
C ALA A 185 15.40 2.84 15.32
N HIS A 186 15.12 4.14 15.29
CA HIS A 186 16.08 5.18 14.86
C HIS A 186 15.97 6.46 15.70
N CYS A 187 16.09 6.29 17.01
CA CYS A 187 15.96 7.36 17.98
C CYS A 187 17.31 8.03 18.29
N PRO A 188 17.36 9.36 18.49
CA PRO A 188 18.57 10.03 18.95
C PRO A 188 19.07 9.39 20.24
N SER A 189 20.38 9.20 20.36
CA SER A 189 21.03 8.64 21.55
C SER A 189 20.67 9.47 22.79
N GLY A 190 19.64 9.05 23.51
CA GLY A 190 19.05 9.86 24.58
C GLY A 190 17.52 9.78 24.68
N ALA A 191 16.80 9.53 23.59
CA ALA A 191 15.34 9.44 23.62
C ALA A 191 14.84 8.15 24.30
N VAL A 192 15.58 7.04 24.11
CA VAL A 192 15.31 5.76 24.80
C VAL A 192 15.70 5.78 26.29
N ARG A 193 16.30 6.87 26.80
CA ARG A 193 16.81 6.94 28.19
C ARG A 193 15.74 7.06 29.26
N ALA A 194 14.47 7.26 28.91
CA ALA A 194 13.40 7.25 29.90
C ALA A 194 13.06 5.83 30.40
N HIS A 195 13.39 4.77 29.65
CA HIS A 195 13.11 3.38 30.08
C HIS A 195 14.22 2.35 29.80
N ALA A 196 15.26 2.66 29.02
CA ALA A 196 16.40 1.77 28.80
C ALA A 196 17.50 1.87 29.88
N SER A 197 17.21 2.43 31.06
CA SER A 197 18.08 2.25 32.24
C SER A 197 17.93 0.86 32.88
N ASN A 198 17.04 0.02 32.35
CA ASN A 198 17.08 -1.41 32.60
C ASN A 198 17.11 -2.14 31.25
N ALA A 199 18.32 -2.42 30.77
CA ALA A 199 18.60 -3.21 29.57
C ALA A 199 18.22 -4.70 29.77
N ASN A 200 17.03 -4.97 30.28
CA ASN A 200 16.36 -6.25 30.13
C ASN A 200 15.48 -6.13 28.90
N MET A 201 16.08 -6.49 27.76
CA MET A 201 15.45 -7.19 26.65
C MET A 201 13.99 -7.56 26.97
N VAL A 202 13.01 -6.82 26.43
CA VAL A 202 11.60 -7.20 26.57
C VAL A 202 11.50 -8.62 26.02
N PRO A 203 11.25 -9.65 26.84
CA PRO A 203 11.25 -11.01 26.36
C PRO A 203 10.10 -11.15 25.35
N CYS A 204 10.37 -11.82 24.23
CA CYS A 204 9.28 -12.28 23.37
C CYS A 204 8.23 -13.01 24.24
N GLY A 205 6.95 -12.64 24.11
CA GLY A 205 5.86 -13.28 24.87
C GLY A 205 5.05 -12.36 25.78
N THR A 206 5.36 -11.07 25.89
CA THR A 206 4.45 -10.09 26.52
C THR A 206 3.51 -9.47 25.47
N PRO A 207 2.20 -9.80 25.48
CA PRO A 207 1.25 -9.25 24.52
C PRO A 207 1.03 -7.75 24.77
N VAL A 208 0.92 -6.98 23.67
CA VAL A 208 0.68 -5.52 23.67
C VAL A 208 -0.65 -5.15 24.33
N HIS A 209 -1.61 -6.09 24.33
CA HIS A 209 -2.83 -6.00 25.11
C HIS A 209 -2.77 -7.04 26.22
N ARG A 210 -2.80 -6.58 27.47
CA ARG A 210 -3.03 -7.48 28.61
C ARG A 210 -4.47 -7.99 28.48
N PRO A 211 -4.70 -9.31 28.54
CA PRO A 211 -6.07 -9.80 28.64
C PRO A 211 -6.69 -9.16 29.87
N VAL A 212 -7.84 -8.51 29.68
CA VAL A 212 -8.70 -8.11 30.79
C VAL A 212 -9.16 -9.42 31.39
N THR A 213 -8.59 -9.79 32.52
CA THR A 213 -9.02 -10.94 33.30
C THR A 213 -9.83 -10.39 34.44
N GLU A 214 -11.14 -10.61 34.39
CA GLU A 214 -11.96 -10.37 35.56
C GLU A 214 -11.66 -11.48 36.58
N PRO A 215 -11.80 -11.24 37.89
CA PRO A 215 -11.48 -12.23 38.94
C PRO A 215 -12.21 -13.57 38.80
N GLU A 216 -13.27 -13.59 38.00
CA GLU A 216 -14.20 -14.71 37.81
C GLU A 216 -14.02 -15.46 36.49
N ASP A 217 -13.02 -15.09 35.67
CA ASP A 217 -12.62 -15.87 34.51
C ASP A 217 -11.93 -17.17 34.94
N ARG A 218 -12.76 -18.18 35.24
CA ARG A 218 -12.31 -19.52 35.57
C ARG A 218 -11.81 -20.22 34.31
N LEU A 219 -10.50 -20.27 34.14
CA LEU A 219 -9.84 -21.14 33.17
C LEU A 219 -10.16 -22.61 33.51
N VAL A 220 -11.06 -23.24 32.74
CA VAL A 220 -11.41 -24.66 32.88
C VAL A 220 -10.71 -25.50 31.82
N GLY A 221 -10.01 -26.56 32.23
CA GLY A 221 -9.51 -27.60 31.33
C GLY A 221 -8.10 -27.41 30.77
N GLY A 222 -7.37 -26.37 31.17
CA GLY A 222 -5.96 -26.16 30.81
C GLY A 222 -5.00 -26.39 31.99
N GLN A 223 -3.78 -26.83 31.70
CA GLN A 223 -2.68 -26.84 32.67
C GLN A 223 -1.89 -25.53 32.50
N GLU A 224 -1.55 -24.86 33.61
CA GLU A 224 -0.78 -23.63 33.57
C GLU A 224 0.56 -23.86 32.84
N ALA A 225 0.88 -23.00 31.89
CA ALA A 225 2.12 -23.13 31.13
C ALA A 225 3.32 -22.90 32.06
N VAL A 226 4.36 -23.74 31.92
CA VAL A 226 5.60 -23.55 32.68
C VAL A 226 6.22 -22.22 32.26
N PRO A 227 6.52 -21.29 33.18
CA PRO A 227 7.12 -20.01 32.84
C PRO A 227 8.33 -20.17 31.89
N HIS A 228 8.34 -19.41 30.78
CA HIS A 228 9.44 -19.35 29.79
C HIS A 228 9.66 -20.56 28.86
N SER A 229 8.71 -21.49 28.74
CA SER A 229 8.79 -22.54 27.72
C SER A 229 8.23 -22.14 26.33
N TRP A 230 8.50 -22.97 25.32
CA TRP A 230 8.10 -22.77 23.93
C TRP A 230 7.91 -24.16 23.31
N PRO A 231 6.98 -24.38 22.35
CA PRO A 231 5.85 -23.52 21.93
C PRO A 231 4.56 -23.83 22.71
N TRP A 232 3.68 -22.83 22.88
CA TRP A 232 2.28 -23.09 23.21
C TRP A 232 1.36 -22.55 22.12
N GLN A 233 0.55 -23.45 21.59
CA GLN A 233 -0.63 -23.16 20.80
C GLN A 233 -1.84 -23.45 21.70
N VAL A 234 -2.81 -22.54 21.74
CA VAL A 234 -4.13 -22.80 22.32
C VAL A 234 -4.96 -23.49 21.22
N SER A 235 -5.42 -24.71 21.48
CA SER A 235 -6.46 -25.37 20.67
C SER A 235 -7.85 -24.92 21.12
#